data_AF-A0A1U9LJ60-F1
#
_entry.id   AF-A0A1U9LJ60-F1
#
_cell.length_a   1.000
_cell.length_b   1.000
_cell.length_c   1.000
_cell.angle_alpha   90.00
_cell.angle_beta   90.00
_cell.angle_gamma   90.00
#
_symmetry.space_group_name_H-M   'P 1'
#
loop_
_entity.id
_entity.type
_entity.pdbx_description
1 polymer ?
#
loop_
_entity_poly.entity_id
_entity_poly.type
_entity_poly.pdbx_seq_one_letter_code
_entity_poly.pdbx_strand_id
1 'polypeptide(L)'
;MPKKNKRKNASVRINQQRALKLLDIVDTSIRWASVSMVDKDRYYAAGNAMWSLAYLISGDRSQADRLERKANDHYAHYLANLRAKQREEAMRFTSRQNLDKGD
;
A
#
# COMPACT_ATOMS: atom_id res chain seq x y z
N MET A 1 -15.78 25.87 31.35
CA MET A 1 -16.58 25.94 30.10
C MET A 1 -15.89 25.14 29.01
N PRO A 2 -16.52 24.11 28.41
CA PRO A 2 -15.89 23.40 27.31
C PRO A 2 -15.90 24.28 26.06
N LYS A 3 -14.71 24.53 25.49
CA LYS A 3 -14.54 25.31 24.26
C LYS A 3 -15.27 24.58 23.13
N LYS A 4 -16.29 25.22 22.54
CA LYS A 4 -16.98 24.75 21.34
C LYS A 4 -15.95 24.55 20.22
N ASN A 5 -15.68 23.30 19.84
CA ASN A 5 -14.95 22.96 18.63
C ASN A 5 -15.77 23.40 17.40
N LYS A 6 -15.63 24.67 17.02
CA LYS A 6 -16.13 25.20 15.75
C LYS A 6 -15.20 24.72 14.62
N ARG A 7 -15.41 23.49 14.16
CA ARG A 7 -15.06 23.09 12.78
C ARG A 7 -16.16 22.19 12.22
N LYS A 8 -17.40 22.66 12.27
CA LYS A 8 -18.46 22.10 11.42
C LYS A 8 -18.35 22.80 10.07
N ASN A 9 -17.92 22.07 9.05
CA ASN A 9 -18.11 22.38 7.63
C ASN A 9 -17.13 23.38 6.98
N ALA A 10 -15.85 23.37 7.35
CA ALA A 10 -14.84 23.85 6.40
C ALA A 10 -14.71 22.78 5.31
N SER A 11 -15.10 23.07 4.07
CA SER A 11 -14.90 22.15 2.95
C SER A 11 -13.41 21.82 2.85
N VAL A 12 -13.02 20.58 3.20
CA VAL A 12 -11.63 20.17 3.14
C VAL A 12 -11.29 19.90 1.68
N ARG A 13 -10.44 20.74 1.09
CA ARG A 13 -9.93 20.53 -0.27
C ARG A 13 -8.81 19.49 -0.22
N ILE A 14 -9.06 18.36 -0.84
CA ILE A 14 -8.12 17.25 -1.01
C ILE A 14 -7.66 17.24 -2.45
N ASN A 15 -6.37 17.01 -2.68
CA ASN A 15 -5.84 16.80 -4.02
C ASN A 15 -6.32 15.42 -4.53
N GLN A 16 -7.09 15.41 -5.62
CA GLN A 16 -7.66 14.19 -6.20
C GLN A 16 -6.58 13.17 -6.59
N GLN A 17 -5.52 13.61 -7.27
CA GLN A 17 -4.46 12.71 -7.75
C GLN A 17 -3.72 12.03 -6.60
N ARG A 18 -3.48 12.78 -5.52
CA ARG A 18 -2.92 12.24 -4.28
C ARG A 18 -3.82 11.18 -3.66
N ALA A 19 -5.13 11.44 -3.60
CA ALA A 19 -6.09 10.48 -3.06
C ALA A 19 -6.17 9.20 -3.91
N LEU A 20 -6.18 9.33 -5.24
CA LEU A 20 -6.18 8.19 -6.16
C LEU A 20 -4.95 7.30 -5.97
N LYS A 21 -3.75 7.89 -5.84
CA LYS A 21 -2.52 7.11 -5.57
C LYS A 21 -2.61 6.28 -4.28
N LEU A 22 -3.18 6.85 -3.22
CA LEU A 22 -3.38 6.12 -1.96
C LEU A 22 -4.39 4.98 -2.13
N LEU A 23 -5.46 5.19 -2.89
CA LEU A 23 -6.43 4.15 -3.22
C LEU A 23 -5.81 3.04 -4.08
N ASP A 24 -4.93 3.38 -5.03
CA ASP A 24 -4.21 2.38 -5.85
C ASP A 24 -3.32 1.47 -5.00
N ILE A 25 -2.63 2.04 -3.99
CA ILE A 25 -1.85 1.26 -3.02
C ILE A 25 -2.77 0.31 -2.24
N VAL A 26 -3.94 0.80 -1.80
CA VAL A 26 -4.92 -0.03 -1.08
C VAL A 26 -5.42 -1.16 -1.96
N ASP A 27 -5.94 -0.87 -3.15
CA ASP A 27 -6.50 -1.85 -4.09
C ASP A 27 -5.47 -2.94 -4.41
N THR A 28 -4.25 -2.54 -4.79
CA THR A 28 -3.18 -3.49 -5.12
C THR A 28 -2.79 -4.35 -3.92
N SER A 29 -2.75 -3.77 -2.72
CA SER A 29 -2.35 -4.47 -1.50
C SER A 29 -3.42 -5.46 -1.00
N ILE A 30 -4.70 -5.25 -1.31
CA ILE A 30 -5.81 -6.10 -0.84
C ILE A 30 -6.32 -7.10 -1.88
N ARG A 31 -5.97 -6.94 -3.17
CA ARG A 31 -6.48 -7.74 -4.31
C ARG A 31 -6.22 -9.24 -4.31
N TRP A 32 -5.73 -9.80 -3.20
CA TRP A 32 -5.52 -11.24 -3.03
C TRP A 32 -5.93 -11.62 -1.60
N ALA A 33 -7.26 -11.67 -1.38
CA ALA A 33 -7.89 -11.97 -0.10
C ALA A 33 -7.79 -13.46 0.32
N SER A 34 -7.16 -14.32 -0.48
CA SER A 34 -7.07 -15.76 -0.25
C SER A 34 -5.65 -16.28 -0.04
N VAL A 35 -4.73 -15.46 0.48
CA VAL A 35 -3.33 -15.88 0.68
C VAL A 35 -3.04 -16.07 2.17
N SER A 36 -2.69 -17.31 2.53
CA SER A 36 -2.31 -17.81 3.86
C SER A 36 -0.94 -17.29 4.36
N MET A 37 -0.45 -16.17 3.83
CA MET A 37 0.87 -15.63 4.18
C MET A 37 0.78 -14.22 4.77
N VAL A 38 1.51 -14.04 5.88
CA VAL A 38 1.64 -12.80 6.63
C VAL A 38 2.59 -11.86 5.88
N ASP A 39 2.15 -11.30 4.74
CA ASP A 39 2.89 -10.24 4.04
C ASP A 39 2.67 -8.90 4.77
N LYS A 40 3.48 -8.67 5.82
CA LYS A 40 3.34 -7.51 6.72
C LYS A 40 3.47 -6.19 5.98
N ASP A 41 4.42 -6.08 5.06
CA ASP A 41 4.66 -4.84 4.32
C ASP A 41 3.45 -4.48 3.46
N ARG A 42 2.85 -5.46 2.79
CA ARG A 42 1.61 -5.24 2.04
C ARG A 42 0.47 -4.70 2.91
N TYR A 43 0.24 -5.32 4.07
CA TYR A 43 -0.85 -4.88 4.96
C TYR A 43 -0.57 -3.53 5.62
N TYR A 44 0.69 -3.24 5.98
CA TYR A 44 1.07 -1.94 6.50
C TYR A 44 0.98 -0.86 5.42
N ALA A 45 1.31 -1.15 4.16
CA ALA A 45 1.11 -0.23 3.05
C ALA A 45 -0.38 0.14 2.92
N ALA A 46 -1.27 -0.85 2.86
CA ALA A 46 -2.72 -0.65 2.77
C ALA A 46 -3.27 0.13 3.98
N GLY A 47 -2.93 -0.30 5.20
CA GLY A 47 -3.43 0.32 6.42
C GLY A 47 -2.98 1.78 6.57
N ASN A 48 -1.70 2.05 6.31
CA ASN A 48 -1.17 3.41 6.34
C ASN A 48 -1.79 4.29 5.25
N ALA A 49 -2.02 3.76 4.04
CA ALA A 49 -2.66 4.51 2.96
C ALA A 49 -4.11 4.86 3.28
N MET A 50 -4.90 3.92 3.83
CA MET A 50 -6.28 4.19 4.27
C MET A 50 -6.34 5.23 5.39
N TRP A 51 -5.48 5.12 6.40
CA TRP A 51 -5.45 6.11 7.48
C TRP A 51 -4.96 7.48 6.99
N SER A 52 -4.01 7.53 6.05
CA SER A 52 -3.60 8.78 5.41
C SER A 52 -4.78 9.48 4.73
N LEU A 53 -5.60 8.75 3.97
CA LEU A 53 -6.84 9.27 3.37
C LEU A 53 -7.83 9.78 4.43
N ALA A 54 -8.04 9.03 5.51
CA ALA A 54 -8.91 9.44 6.60
C ALA A 54 -8.44 10.77 7.24
N TYR A 55 -7.13 10.93 7.43
CA TYR A 55 -6.55 12.18 7.94
C TYR A 55 -6.60 13.32 6.93
N LEU A 56 -6.49 13.05 5.62
CA LEU A 56 -6.74 14.05 4.58
C LEU A 56 -8.16 14.58 4.64
N ILE A 57 -9.14 13.70 4.83
CA ILE A 57 -10.56 14.05 4.95
C ILE A 57 -10.85 14.81 6.23
N SER A 58 -10.22 14.44 7.35
CA SER A 58 -10.38 15.15 8.63
C SER A 58 -9.63 16.49 8.67
N GLY A 59 -8.74 16.76 7.71
CA GLY A 59 -7.96 17.99 7.59
C GLY A 59 -6.65 17.99 8.38
N ASP A 60 -6.24 16.86 8.97
CA ASP A 60 -4.94 16.70 9.64
C ASP A 60 -3.85 16.29 8.63
N ARG A 61 -3.29 17.30 7.95
CA ARG A 61 -2.27 17.09 6.91
C ARG A 61 -0.97 16.49 7.46
N SER A 62 -0.60 16.80 8.69
CA SER A 62 0.64 16.29 9.29
C SER A 62 0.58 14.77 9.47
N GLN A 63 -0.53 14.26 10.00
CA GLN A 63 -0.74 12.82 10.13
C GLN A 63 -0.87 12.13 8.76
N ALA A 64 -1.59 12.76 7.83
CA ALA A 64 -1.72 12.27 6.47
C ALA A 64 -0.36 12.09 5.77
N ASP A 65 0.49 13.12 5.79
CA ASP A 65 1.81 13.10 5.15
C ASP A 65 2.74 12.07 5.81
N ARG A 66 2.68 11.94 7.14
CA ARG A 66 3.46 10.94 7.89
C ARG A 66 3.08 9.51 7.47
N LEU A 67 1.78 9.24 7.39
CA LEU A 67 1.28 7.91 7.04
C LEU A 67 1.45 7.60 5.56
N GLU A 68 1.35 8.59 4.68
CA GLU A 68 1.65 8.41 3.27
C GLU A 68 3.10 8.00 3.03
N ARG A 69 4.07 8.63 3.73
CA ARG A 69 5.47 8.19 3.65
C ARG A 69 5.63 6.73 4.04
N LYS A 70 5.07 6.35 5.20
CA LYS A 70 5.11 4.96 5.67
C LYS A 70 4.43 4.00 4.69
N ALA A 71 3.30 4.39 4.09
CA ALA A 71 2.61 3.59 3.09
C ALA A 71 3.52 3.33 1.88
N ASN A 72 4.17 4.38 1.36
CA ASN A 72 5.11 4.26 0.25
C ASN A 72 6.34 3.41 0.58
N ASP A 73 6.92 3.57 1.78
CA ASP A 73 8.08 2.79 2.22
C ASP A 73 7.76 1.29 2.26
N HIS A 74 6.66 0.92 2.93
CA HIS A 74 6.20 -0.47 2.97
C HIS A 74 5.80 -1.00 1.59
N TYR A 75 5.16 -0.17 0.76
CA TYR A 75 4.78 -0.58 -0.59
C TYR A 75 6.01 -0.85 -1.47
N ALA A 76 7.06 -0.04 -1.35
CA ALA A 76 8.31 -0.27 -2.05
C ALA A 76 8.98 -1.59 -1.63
N HIS A 77 8.99 -1.90 -0.34
CA HIS A 77 9.49 -3.19 0.17
C HIS A 77 8.67 -4.37 -0.36
N TYR A 78 7.34 -4.27 -0.34
CA TYR A 78 6.45 -5.27 -0.92
C TYR A 78 6.77 -5.52 -2.40
N LEU A 79 6.90 -4.47 -3.21
CA LEU A 79 7.21 -4.59 -4.63
C LEU A 79 8.60 -5.20 -4.88
N ALA A 80 9.59 -4.88 -4.05
CA ALA A 80 10.92 -5.48 -4.14
C ALA A 80 10.87 -6.99 -3.87
N ASN A 81 10.17 -7.40 -2.81
CA ASN A 81 9.98 -8.81 -2.46
C ASN A 81 9.21 -9.58 -3.54
N LEU A 82 8.16 -8.97 -4.11
CA LEU A 82 7.39 -9.58 -5.19
C LEU A 82 8.26 -9.84 -6.43
N ARG A 83 9.07 -8.84 -6.83
CA ARG A 83 10.00 -8.97 -7.96
C ARG A 83 11.06 -10.05 -7.71
N ALA A 84 11.56 -10.15 -6.47
CA ALA A 84 12.52 -11.19 -6.10
C ALA A 84 11.91 -12.59 -6.26
N LYS A 85 10.70 -12.82 -5.73
CA LYS A 85 9.98 -14.10 -5.87
C LYS A 85 9.72 -14.46 -7.33
N GLN A 86 9.28 -13.51 -8.14
CA GLN A 86 9.04 -13.74 -9.57
C GLN A 86 10.32 -14.14 -10.31
N ARG A 87 11.47 -13.55 -9.95
CA ARG A 87 12.77 -13.94 -10.53
C ARG A 87 13.18 -15.35 -10.13
N GLU A 88 13.02 -15.70 -8.85
CA GLU A 88 13.29 -17.06 -8.37
C GLU A 88 12.41 -18.11 -9.07
N GLU A 89 11.12 -17.82 -9.22
CA GLU A 89 10.18 -18.71 -9.92
C GLU A 89 10.55 -18.87 -11.40
N ALA A 90 10.91 -17.77 -12.08
CA ALA A 90 11.37 -17.81 -13.46
C ALA A 90 12.65 -18.66 -13.62
N MET A 91 13.63 -18.49 -12.73
CA MET A 91 14.86 -19.30 -12.72
C MET A 91 14.55 -20.78 -12.48
N ARG A 92 13.68 -21.11 -11.53
CA ARG A 92 13.24 -22.50 -11.28
C ARG A 92 12.58 -23.13 -12.50
N PHE A 93 11.74 -22.36 -13.20
CA PHE A 93 11.07 -22.82 -14.41
C PHE A 93 12.07 -23.13 -15.54
N THR A 94 13.04 -22.23 -15.79
CA THR A 94 14.08 -22.46 -16.80
C THR A 94 14.97 -23.64 -16.47
N SER A 95 15.33 -23.84 -15.19
CA SER A 95 16.14 -24.98 -14.77
C SER A 95 15.43 -26.32 -14.97
N ARG A 96 14.10 -26.38 -14.77
CA ARG A 96 13.30 -27.58 -15.04
C ARG A 96 13.20 -27.88 -16.54
N GLN A 97 12.99 -26.86 -17.39
CA GLN A 97 12.92 -27.07 -18.84
C GLN A 97 14.24 -27.55 -19.46
N ASN A 98 15.38 -27.17 -18.89
CA ASN A 98 16.69 -27.63 -19.37
C ASN A 98 17.00 -29.07 -18.93
N LEU A 99 16.44 -29.54 -17.81
CA LEU A 99 16.54 -30.93 -17.38
C LEU A 99 15.68 -31.85 -18.25
N ASP A 100 14.48 -31.42 -18.64
CA ASP A 100 13.56 -32.23 -19.49
C ASP A 100 14.00 -32.32 -20.98
N LYS A 101 14.99 -31.55 -21.42
CA LYS A 101 15.52 -31.54 -22.80
C LYS A 101 16.90 -32.21 -22.92
N GLY A 102 17.40 -32.81 -21.84
CA GLY A 102 18.74 -33.37 -21.72
C GLY A 102 18.85 -34.88 -21.85
N ASP A 103 17.83 -35.57 -22.39
CA ASP A 103 17.85 -37.00 -22.75
C ASP A 103 17.90 -37.20 -24.28
#